data_AF-A0A965NH21-F1
#
_entry.id   AF-A0A965NH21-F1
#
_cell.length_a   1.000
_cell.length_b   1.000
_cell.length_c   1.000
_cell.angle_alpha   90.00
_cell.angle_beta   90.00
_cell.angle_gamma   90.00
#
_symmetry.space_group_name_H-M   'P 1'
#
loop_
_entity.id
_entity.type
_entity.pdbx_description
1 polymer ?
#
loop_
_entity_poly.entity_id
_entity_poly.type
_entity_poly.pdbx_seq_one_letter_code
_entity_poly.pdbx_strand_id
1 'polypeptide(L)'
;MAAESQSLQTYLPVLVQVVLGLSIPAIVLIASHVFGQRAKGNYIKDKAYECGLPAEGKVHPRFAVKFYVTAMLFILFDIEVVFLVPWALVYREFLAAGIAITAATAVFLATL
;
A
#
# COMPACT_ATOMS: atom_id res chain seq x y z
N MET A 1 -26.72 -5.57 21.77
CA MET A 1 -25.45 -5.65 22.52
C MET A 1 -24.64 -6.91 22.21
N ALA A 2 -25.23 -8.12 22.14
CA ALA A 2 -24.49 -9.36 21.80
C ALA A 2 -24.03 -9.47 20.32
N ALA A 3 -24.76 -8.87 19.37
CA ALA A 3 -24.38 -8.85 17.95
C ALA A 3 -23.17 -7.95 17.66
N GLU A 4 -23.03 -6.85 18.41
CA GLU A 4 -21.89 -5.93 18.28
C GLU A 4 -20.59 -6.61 18.73
N SER A 5 -20.62 -7.38 19.83
CA SER A 5 -19.47 -8.16 20.30
C SER A 5 -19.02 -9.26 19.34
N GLN A 6 -19.94 -9.89 18.58
CA GLN A 6 -19.59 -10.91 17.60
C GLN A 6 -18.80 -10.34 16.40
N SER A 7 -19.11 -9.11 15.98
CA SER A 7 -18.38 -8.44 14.91
C SER A 7 -16.92 -8.15 15.31
N LEU A 8 -16.69 -7.63 16.53
CA LEU A 8 -15.34 -7.34 17.02
C LEU A 8 -14.50 -8.61 17.23
N GLN A 9 -15.10 -9.70 17.70
CA GLN A 9 -14.42 -10.99 17.82
C GLN A 9 -13.96 -11.55 16.47
N THR A 10 -14.63 -11.20 15.38
CA THR A 10 -14.26 -11.62 14.02
C THR A 10 -13.04 -10.86 13.49
N TYR A 11 -12.86 -9.60 13.91
CA TYR A 11 -11.70 -8.78 13.52
C TYR A 11 -10.48 -8.95 14.44
N LEU A 12 -10.66 -9.49 15.64
CA LEU A 12 -9.58 -9.73 16.61
C LEU A 12 -8.39 -10.52 16.01
N PRO A 13 -8.57 -11.62 15.25
CA PRO A 13 -7.47 -12.36 14.64
C PRO A 13 -6.67 -11.53 13.63
N VAL A 14 -7.34 -10.66 12.86
CA VAL A 14 -6.69 -9.77 11.89
C VAL A 14 -5.79 -8.77 12.62
N LEU A 15 -6.29 -8.18 13.70
CA LEU A 15 -5.51 -7.26 14.54
C LEU A 15 -4.29 -7.96 15.14
N VAL A 16 -4.46 -9.18 15.67
CA VAL A 16 -3.35 -9.99 16.19
C VAL A 16 -2.32 -10.27 15.10
N GLN A 17 -2.75 -10.60 13.88
CA GLN A 17 -1.85 -10.84 12.76
C GLN A 17 -1.05 -9.58 12.37
N VAL A 18 -1.68 -8.41 12.35
CA VAL A 18 -0.98 -7.14 12.09
C VAL A 18 0.05 -6.85 13.18
N VAL A 19 -0.31 -7.03 14.45
CA VAL A 19 0.60 -6.81 15.58
C VAL A 19 1.80 -7.77 15.51
N LEU A 20 1.56 -9.05 15.23
CA LEU A 20 2.64 -10.04 15.06
C LEU A 20 3.50 -9.75 13.83
N GLY A 21 2.89 -9.36 12.72
CA GLY A 21 3.59 -9.02 11.48
C GLY A 21 4.50 -7.81 11.62
N LEU A 22 4.11 -6.82 12.44
CA LEU A 22 4.93 -5.65 12.75
C LEU A 22 5.96 -5.91 13.85
N SER A 23 5.64 -6.78 14.81
CA SER A 23 6.54 -7.02 15.95
C SER A 23 7.82 -7.73 15.53
N ILE A 24 7.77 -8.67 14.59
CA ILE A 24 8.96 -9.40 14.12
C ILE A 24 10.01 -8.46 13.53
N PRO A 25 9.73 -7.64 12.49
CA PRO A 25 10.73 -6.71 11.95
C PRO A 25 11.14 -5.67 12.98
N ALA A 26 10.23 -5.20 13.84
CA ALA A 26 10.58 -4.28 14.92
C ALA A 26 11.60 -4.90 15.91
N ILE A 27 11.37 -6.14 16.36
CA ILE A 27 12.29 -6.87 17.25
C ILE A 27 13.64 -7.08 16.56
N VAL A 28 13.65 -7.46 15.28
CA VAL A 28 14.90 -7.65 14.52
C VAL A 28 15.67 -6.33 14.40
N LEU A 29 15.00 -5.22 14.09
CA LEU A 29 15.64 -3.91 14.02
C LEU A 29 16.16 -3.45 15.38
N ILE A 30 15.41 -3.66 16.46
CA ILE A 30 15.82 -3.32 17.83
C ILE A 30 17.02 -4.20 18.26
N ALA A 31 16.95 -5.50 18.02
CA ALA A 31 18.04 -6.42 18.32
C ALA A 31 19.30 -6.05 17.53
N SER A 32 19.16 -5.76 16.23
CA SER A 32 20.26 -5.26 15.39
C SER A 32 20.83 -3.94 15.93
N HIS A 33 19.98 -3.04 16.42
CA HIS A 33 20.41 -1.77 17.00
C HIS A 33 21.15 -1.93 18.34
N VAL A 34 20.71 -2.86 19.19
CA VAL A 34 21.26 -3.09 20.54
C VAL A 34 22.52 -3.95 20.49
N PHE A 35 22.52 -5.03 19.71
CA PHE A 35 23.62 -6.00 19.63
C PHE A 35 24.61 -5.69 18.50
N GLY A 36 24.25 -4.85 17.53
CA GLY A 36 25.11 -4.48 16.42
C GLY A 36 26.30 -3.63 16.85
N GLN A 37 27.47 -3.90 16.26
CA GLN A 37 28.66 -3.07 16.43
C GLN A 37 28.45 -1.71 15.76
N ARG A 38 27.93 -0.75 16.52
CA ARG A 38 27.68 0.59 16.01
C ARG A 38 29.00 1.30 15.76
N ALA A 39 29.21 1.75 14.53
CA ALA A 39 30.26 2.72 14.26
C ALA A 39 29.94 4.01 15.04
N LYS A 40 30.82 4.41 15.96
CA LYS A 40 30.75 5.74 16.57
C LYS A 40 30.79 6.77 15.43
N GLY A 41 29.88 7.77 15.47
CA GLY A 41 29.66 8.74 14.40
C GLY A 41 30.97 9.17 13.76
N ASN A 42 31.15 8.82 12.50
CA ASN A 42 32.33 9.15 11.74
C ASN A 42 31.85 10.01 10.59
N TYR A 43 32.40 11.21 10.47
CA TYR A 43 32.05 12.17 9.43
C TYR A 43 31.97 11.54 8.03
N ILE A 44 32.87 10.61 7.71
CA ILE A 44 32.88 9.91 6.42
C ILE A 44 31.72 8.90 6.27
N LYS A 45 31.30 8.22 7.36
CA LYS A 45 30.22 7.22 7.32
C LYS A 45 28.83 7.85 7.30
N ASP A 46 28.70 9.07 7.83
CA ASP A 46 27.43 9.79 7.93
C ASP A 46 27.14 10.70 6.72
N LYS A 47 28.02 10.70 5.70
CA LYS A 47 27.80 11.42 4.45
C LYS A 47 27.04 10.59 3.41
N ALA A 48 26.28 11.29 2.57
CA ALA A 48 25.69 10.71 1.36
C ALA A 48 26.78 10.10 0.47
N TYR A 49 26.50 8.93 -0.08
CA TYR A 49 27.41 8.22 -0.97
C TYR A 49 27.42 8.88 -2.35
N GLU A 50 28.57 9.42 -2.75
CA GLU A 50 28.80 10.04 -4.07
C GLU A 50 30.17 9.61 -4.62
N CYS A 51 30.44 8.31 -4.66
CA CYS A 51 31.70 7.74 -5.20
C CYS A 51 33.01 8.34 -4.59
N GLY A 52 32.96 8.84 -3.36
CA GLY A 52 34.11 9.46 -2.68
C GLY A 52 34.25 10.97 -2.90
N LEU A 53 33.37 11.59 -3.68
CA LEU A 53 33.26 13.04 -3.86
C LEU A 53 32.30 13.65 -2.83
N PRO A 54 32.40 14.95 -2.54
CA PRO A 54 31.34 15.64 -1.80
C PRO A 54 30.04 15.57 -2.63
N ALA A 55 28.94 15.19 -1.97
CA ALA A 55 27.62 15.18 -2.60
C ALA A 55 27.24 16.62 -2.99
N GLU A 56 27.31 16.91 -4.28
CA GLU A 56 26.94 18.19 -4.88
C GLU A 56 25.67 18.01 -5.71
N GLY A 57 24.65 18.83 -5.45
CA GLY A 57 23.38 18.72 -6.15
C GLY A 57 22.33 19.66 -5.58
N LYS A 58 21.32 19.99 -6.38
CA LYS A 58 20.15 20.71 -5.87
C LYS A 58 19.44 19.81 -4.87
N VAL A 59 19.21 20.32 -3.66
CA VAL A 59 18.47 19.61 -2.58
C VAL A 59 17.06 19.19 -3.03
N HIS A 60 16.49 19.87 -4.04
CA HIS A 60 15.19 19.54 -4.63
C HIS A 60 15.27 19.56 -6.17
N PRO A 61 15.67 18.45 -6.82
CA PRO A 61 15.60 18.35 -8.26
C PRO A 61 14.14 18.25 -8.71
N ARG A 62 13.83 18.77 -9.90
CA ARG A 62 12.51 18.54 -10.52
C ARG A 62 12.48 17.09 -11.00
N PHE A 63 11.66 16.27 -10.37
CA PHE A 63 11.41 14.90 -10.82
C PHE A 63 10.56 14.92 -12.10
N ALA A 64 10.70 13.89 -12.92
CA ALA A 64 9.96 13.78 -14.16
C ALA A 64 8.44 13.67 -13.91
N VAL A 65 7.65 14.39 -14.71
CA VAL A 65 6.17 14.44 -14.59
C VAL A 65 5.52 13.06 -14.75
N LYS A 66 6.22 12.10 -15.37
CA LYS A 66 5.75 10.72 -15.53
C LYS A 66 5.28 10.08 -14.22
N PHE A 67 5.94 10.34 -13.09
CA PHE A 67 5.53 9.80 -11.80
C PHE A 67 4.18 10.36 -11.32
N TYR A 68 3.92 11.63 -11.61
CA TYR A 68 2.64 12.27 -11.30
C TYR A 68 1.51 11.68 -12.13
N VAL A 69 1.70 11.52 -13.45
CA VAL A 69 0.69 10.94 -14.33
C VAL A 69 0.37 9.50 -13.92
N THR A 70 1.39 8.70 -13.59
CA THR A 70 1.18 7.33 -13.09
C THR A 70 0.42 7.31 -11.77
N ALA A 71 0.75 8.17 -10.81
CA ALA A 71 0.04 8.23 -9.53
C ALA A 71 -1.41 8.71 -9.70
N MET A 72 -1.66 9.71 -10.55
CA MET A 72 -2.99 10.23 -10.83
C MET A 72 -3.87 9.16 -11.50
N LEU A 73 -3.32 8.42 -12.47
CA LEU A 73 -4.01 7.30 -13.12
C LEU A 73 -4.32 6.16 -12.13
N PHE A 74 -3.37 5.83 -11.24
CA PHE A 74 -3.58 4.82 -10.21
C PHE A 74 -4.73 5.21 -9.26
N ILE A 75 -4.77 6.47 -8.80
CA ILE A 75 -5.86 6.95 -7.94
C ILE A 75 -7.21 6.87 -8.65
N LEU A 76 -7.26 7.27 -9.92
CA LEU A 76 -8.48 7.23 -10.72
C LEU A 76 -8.98 5.78 -10.86
N PHE A 77 -8.09 4.85 -11.22
CA PHE A 77 -8.43 3.44 -11.35
C PHE A 77 -8.85 2.78 -10.01
N ASP A 78 -8.17 3.11 -8.91
CA ASP A 78 -8.49 2.57 -7.58
C ASP A 78 -9.89 3.01 -7.13
N ILE A 79 -10.25 4.27 -7.36
CA ILE A 79 -11.59 4.79 -7.09
C ILE A 79 -12.67 4.05 -7.90
N GLU A 80 -12.39 3.72 -9.16
CA GLU A 80 -13.35 2.97 -9.99
C GLU A 80 -13.57 1.54 -9.48
N VAL A 81 -12.51 0.87 -9.05
CA VAL A 81 -12.62 -0.46 -8.43
C VAL A 81 -13.48 -0.41 -7.17
N VAL A 82 -13.35 0.64 -6.35
CA VAL A 82 -14.21 0.83 -5.17
C VAL A 82 -15.70 0.89 -5.54
N PHE A 83 -16.06 1.47 -6.69
CA PHE A 83 -17.45 1.48 -7.18
C PHE A 83 -17.88 0.14 -7.79
N LEU A 84 -16.95 -0.56 -8.45
CA LEU A 84 -17.22 -1.86 -9.05
C LEU A 84 -17.47 -2.96 -8.01
N VAL A 85 -16.83 -2.90 -6.83
CA VAL A 85 -16.94 -3.95 -5.81
C VAL A 85 -18.38 -4.14 -5.30
N PRO A 86 -19.10 -3.10 -4.80
CA PRO A 86 -20.49 -3.24 -4.40
C PRO A 86 -21.40 -3.70 -5.55
N TRP A 87 -21.19 -3.18 -6.75
CA TRP A 87 -21.95 -3.56 -7.94
C TRP A 87 -21.79 -5.07 -8.24
N ALA A 88 -20.56 -5.57 -8.22
CA ALA A 88 -20.26 -6.99 -8.46
C ALA A 88 -20.83 -7.90 -7.38
N LEU A 89 -20.87 -7.44 -6.12
CA LEU A 89 -21.44 -8.20 -5.01
C LEU A 89 -22.96 -8.30 -5.08
N VAL A 90 -23.66 -7.21 -5.42
CA VAL A 90 -25.13 -7.18 -5.49
C VAL A 90 -25.64 -7.97 -6.70
N TYR A 91 -24.99 -7.85 -7.86
CA TYR A 91 -25.44 -8.51 -9.10
C TYR A 91 -24.83 -9.88 -9.33
N ARG A 92 -24.13 -10.48 -8.35
CA ARG A 92 -23.34 -11.70 -8.50
C ARG A 92 -24.09 -12.86 -9.17
N GLU A 93 -25.37 -13.05 -8.84
CA GLU A 93 -26.20 -14.11 -9.42
C GLU A 93 -26.57 -13.84 -10.89
N PHE A 94 -26.81 -12.59 -11.24
CA PHE A 94 -27.10 -12.17 -12.61
C PHE A 94 -25.86 -12.19 -13.50
N LEU A 95 -24.68 -11.88 -12.94
CA LEU A 95 -23.39 -12.05 -13.62
C LEU A 95 -23.15 -13.53 -13.93
N ALA A 96 -23.38 -14.43 -12.96
CA ALA A 96 -23.22 -15.86 -13.15
C ALA A 96 -24.20 -16.44 -14.18
N ALA A 97 -25.41 -15.87 -14.28
CA ALA A 97 -26.42 -16.23 -15.28
C ALA A 97 -26.17 -15.62 -16.67
N GLY A 98 -25.14 -14.78 -16.86
CA GLY A 98 -24.78 -14.20 -18.17
C GLY A 98 -25.81 -13.22 -18.73
N ILE A 99 -26.67 -12.64 -17.88
CA ILE A 99 -27.75 -11.72 -18.28
C ILE A 99 -27.13 -10.37 -18.70
N ALA A 100 -27.87 -9.57 -19.48
CA ALA A 100 -27.47 -8.28 -20.09
C ALA A 100 -26.76 -7.26 -19.17
N ILE A 101 -26.76 -7.48 -17.86
CA ILE A 101 -26.01 -6.72 -16.85
C ILE A 101 -24.49 -6.75 -17.12
N THR A 102 -23.96 -7.82 -17.72
CA THR A 102 -22.54 -7.91 -18.11
C THR A 102 -22.14 -6.88 -19.16
N ALA A 103 -23.06 -6.50 -20.05
CA ALA A 103 -22.82 -5.47 -21.07
C ALA A 103 -22.67 -4.08 -20.44
N ALA A 104 -23.43 -3.77 -19.38
CA ALA A 104 -23.29 -2.52 -18.64
C ALA A 104 -21.92 -2.42 -17.95
N THR A 105 -21.39 -3.52 -17.39
CA THR A 105 -20.01 -3.54 -16.90
C THR A 105 -18.96 -3.42 -17.98
N ALA A 106 -19.16 -4.07 -19.12
CA ALA A 106 -18.22 -3.99 -20.22
C ALA A 106 -18.13 -2.56 -20.75
N VAL A 107 -19.26 -1.84 -20.81
CA VAL A 107 -19.30 -0.42 -21.16
C VAL A 107 -18.57 0.41 -20.10
N PHE A 108 -18.86 0.21 -18.81
CA PHE A 108 -18.21 0.93 -17.72
C PHE A 108 -16.67 0.75 -17.74
N LEU A 109 -16.20 -0.47 -17.95
CA LEU A 109 -14.77 -0.80 -18.11
C LEU A 109 -14.15 -0.28 -19.42
N ALA A 110 -14.95 -0.11 -20.48
CA ALA A 110 -14.51 0.40 -21.78
C ALA A 110 -14.51 1.93 -21.89
N THR A 111 -15.25 2.63 -21.02
CA THR A 111 -15.19 4.09 -20.87
C THR A 111 -13.96 4.59 -20.10
N LEU A 112 -13.18 3.68 -19.52
CA LEU A 112 -11.87 3.95 -18.93
C LEU A 112 -10.77 4.06 -20.00
#